data_AF-A0A8H3D635-F1
#
_entry.id   AF-A0A8H3D635-F1
#
_cell.length_a   1.000
_cell.length_b   1.000
_cell.length_c   1.000
_cell.angle_alpha   90.00
_cell.angle_beta   90.00
_cell.angle_gamma   90.00
#
_symmetry.space_group_name_H-M   'P 1'
#
loop_
_entity.id
_entity.type
_entity.pdbx_description
1 polymer ?
#
loop_
_entity_poly.entity_id
_entity_poly.type
_entity_poly.pdbx_seq_one_letter_code
_entity_poly.pdbx_strand_id
1 'polypeptide(L)'
;MLTRIRALFRRIFGRFGLLDNLYYRVTDPIRRVSSAHRPFRIAFNLIWPLHHIHYALPPSPKPLEILERREIAQEYLHRDGHYHQLRSIWFFTIRDTPIRSLYRLCVSVCAQDHDEIMLESQYFWRHKDWAIRDIPDPQDPDPTRYAMLASMVEELVDAFNYKIGLGLRRGVAVYDSEAVANEESQPVEVCPDWASQVPGLDDLVNFCQEGDQSIPVFQKRNIIVDVSQFRNI
;
A
#
# COMPACT_ATOMS: atom_id res chain seq x y z
N MET A 1 -11.55 2.05 30.25
CA MET A 1 -12.28 0.78 30.00
C MET A 1 -11.32 -0.39 29.72
N LEU A 2 -10.36 -0.25 28.80
CA LEU A 2 -9.34 -1.27 28.49
C LEU A 2 -8.46 -1.72 29.68
N THR A 3 -8.16 -0.83 30.62
CA THR A 3 -7.36 -1.12 31.82
C THR A 3 -8.04 -2.11 32.77
N ARG A 4 -9.36 -2.04 32.89
CA ARG A 4 -10.15 -2.98 33.72
C ARG A 4 -10.26 -4.35 33.06
N ILE A 5 -10.38 -4.40 31.73
CA ILE A 5 -10.39 -5.65 30.95
C ILE A 5 -9.04 -6.35 31.04
N ARG A 6 -7.92 -5.62 30.95
CA ARG A 6 -6.56 -6.16 31.12
C ARG A 6 -6.34 -6.78 32.49
N ALA A 7 -6.84 -6.12 33.54
CA ALA A 7 -6.77 -6.63 34.91
C ALA A 7 -7.62 -7.90 35.09
N LEU A 8 -8.82 -7.94 34.51
CA LEU A 8 -9.70 -9.10 34.56
C LEU A 8 -9.09 -10.30 33.80
N PHE A 9 -8.53 -10.06 32.62
CA PHE A 9 -7.91 -11.09 31.78
C PHE A 9 -6.67 -11.69 32.45
N ARG A 10 -5.78 -10.85 33.01
CA ARG A 10 -4.63 -11.32 33.82
C ARG A 10 -5.05 -12.10 35.06
N ARG A 11 -6.14 -11.69 35.71
CA ARG A 11 -6.62 -12.32 36.94
C ARG A 11 -7.25 -13.70 36.69
N ILE A 12 -7.89 -13.90 35.55
CA ILE A 12 -8.53 -15.17 35.20
C ILE A 12 -7.54 -16.12 34.50
N PHE A 13 -6.58 -15.60 33.73
CA PHE A 13 -5.80 -16.40 32.77
C PHE A 13 -4.27 -16.24 32.88
N GLY A 14 -3.75 -15.50 33.86
CA GLY A 14 -2.35 -15.05 33.95
C GLY A 14 -1.27 -16.10 34.20
N ARG A 15 -1.52 -17.40 33.96
CA ARG A 15 -0.54 -18.47 34.22
C ARG A 15 0.13 -19.04 32.97
N PHE A 16 -0.26 -18.62 31.76
CA PHE A 16 0.32 -19.08 30.51
C PHE A 16 0.61 -17.91 29.56
N GLY A 17 1.88 -17.63 29.26
CA GLY A 17 2.32 -16.56 28.35
C GLY A 17 1.75 -16.62 26.92
N LEU A 18 1.13 -17.75 26.55
CA LEU A 18 0.32 -17.90 25.33
C LEU A 18 -0.88 -16.94 25.29
N LEU A 19 -1.48 -16.61 26.43
CA LEU A 19 -2.69 -15.80 26.51
C LEU A 19 -2.41 -14.30 26.49
N ASP A 20 -1.21 -13.87 26.89
CA ASP A 20 -0.76 -12.48 26.66
C ASP A 20 -0.57 -12.23 25.16
N ASN A 21 0.01 -13.17 24.41
CA ASN A 21 0.11 -13.09 22.95
C ASN A 21 -1.28 -13.01 22.29
N LEU A 22 -2.23 -13.85 22.73
CA LEU A 22 -3.62 -13.78 22.27
C LEU A 22 -4.28 -12.44 22.63
N TYR A 23 -4.07 -11.93 23.85
CA TYR A 23 -4.56 -10.63 24.29
C TYR A 23 -4.04 -9.51 23.39
N TYR A 24 -2.74 -9.46 23.08
CA TYR A 24 -2.18 -8.46 22.18
C TYR A 24 -2.71 -8.62 20.74
N ARG A 25 -2.84 -9.85 20.24
CA ARG A 25 -3.41 -10.13 18.91
C ARG A 25 -4.86 -9.67 18.77
N VAL A 26 -5.66 -9.77 19.83
CA VAL A 26 -7.06 -9.34 19.82
C VAL A 26 -7.22 -7.85 20.15
N THR A 27 -6.43 -7.31 21.07
CA THR A 27 -6.60 -5.92 21.53
C THR A 27 -5.94 -4.89 20.63
N ASP A 28 -4.87 -5.25 19.92
CA ASP A 28 -4.18 -4.29 19.04
C ASP A 28 -5.04 -3.86 17.84
N PRO A 29 -5.73 -4.76 17.10
CA PRO A 29 -6.68 -4.35 16.06
C PRO A 29 -7.81 -3.46 16.59
N ILE A 30 -8.38 -3.78 17.76
CA ILE A 30 -9.46 -2.98 18.37
C ILE A 30 -8.95 -1.58 18.70
N ARG A 31 -7.75 -1.47 19.30
CA ARG A 31 -7.12 -0.19 19.62
C ARG A 31 -6.91 0.64 18.36
N ARG A 32 -6.37 0.03 17.32
CA ARG A 32 -6.10 0.66 16.01
C ARG A 32 -7.38 1.17 15.34
N VAL A 33 -8.46 0.40 15.36
CA VAL A 33 -9.75 0.84 14.82
C VAL A 33 -10.35 1.95 15.67
N SER A 34 -10.23 1.86 17.01
CA SER A 34 -10.79 2.87 17.92
C SER A 34 -10.14 4.24 17.83
N SER A 35 -8.89 4.32 17.33
CA SER A 35 -8.19 5.58 17.12
C SER A 35 -8.52 6.26 15.80
N ALA A 36 -9.33 5.64 14.95
CA ALA A 36 -9.73 6.21 13.67
C ALA A 36 -10.72 7.36 13.84
N HIS A 37 -10.79 8.24 12.83
CA HIS A 37 -11.79 9.32 12.81
C HIS A 37 -13.23 8.80 12.82
N ARG A 38 -13.48 7.64 12.17
CA ARG A 38 -14.79 6.99 12.08
C ARG A 38 -14.71 5.50 12.47
N PRO A 39 -14.53 5.18 13.76
CA PRO A 39 -14.18 3.83 14.22
C PRO A 39 -15.27 2.80 13.88
N PHE A 40 -16.55 3.15 14.04
CA PHE A 40 -17.66 2.25 13.73
C PHE A 40 -17.79 1.95 12.23
N ARG A 41 -17.52 2.94 11.36
CA ARG A 41 -17.51 2.74 9.90
C ARG A 41 -16.39 1.78 9.50
N ILE A 42 -15.20 1.97 10.07
CA ILE A 42 -14.05 1.09 9.80
C ILE A 42 -14.30 -0.32 10.32
N ALA A 43 -14.76 -0.46 11.56
CA ALA A 43 -15.10 -1.77 12.14
C ALA A 43 -16.13 -2.51 11.28
N PHE A 44 -17.17 -1.81 10.84
CA PHE A 44 -18.19 -2.36 9.95
C PHE A 44 -17.57 -2.79 8.61
N ASN A 45 -16.79 -1.93 7.96
CA ASN A 45 -16.17 -2.23 6.66
C ASN A 45 -15.14 -3.37 6.72
N LEU A 46 -14.48 -3.58 7.86
CA LEU A 46 -13.55 -4.70 8.03
C LEU A 46 -14.27 -6.06 7.96
N ILE A 47 -15.51 -6.11 8.44
CA ILE A 47 -16.30 -7.34 8.55
C ILE A 47 -17.27 -7.47 7.37
N TRP A 48 -17.90 -6.38 6.95
CA TRP A 48 -18.93 -6.34 5.92
C TRP A 48 -18.40 -5.68 4.63
N PRO A 49 -18.68 -6.20 3.44
CA PRO A 49 -19.56 -7.34 3.12
C PRO A 49 -18.85 -8.70 3.24
N LEU A 50 -19.44 -9.67 3.96
CA LEU A 50 -18.85 -10.99 4.16
C LEU A 50 -18.84 -11.88 2.89
N HIS A 51 -19.64 -11.53 1.87
CA HIS A 51 -19.74 -12.29 0.62
C HIS A 51 -18.67 -11.92 -0.41
N HIS A 52 -17.94 -10.81 -0.21
CA HIS A 52 -16.81 -10.45 -1.05
C HIS A 52 -15.51 -10.72 -0.30
N ILE A 53 -14.71 -11.65 -0.82
CA ILE A 53 -13.37 -11.96 -0.29
C ILE A 53 -12.52 -10.69 -0.34
N HIS A 54 -12.48 -10.02 -1.50
CA HIS A 54 -11.72 -8.81 -1.72
C HIS A 54 -12.60 -7.55 -1.67
N TYR A 55 -12.04 -6.45 -1.18
CA TYR A 55 -12.72 -5.17 -1.22
C TYR A 55 -12.79 -4.61 -2.65
N ALA A 56 -13.90 -3.95 -2.99
CA ALA A 56 -14.00 -3.13 -4.19
C ALA A 56 -13.01 -1.96 -4.17
N LEU A 57 -12.61 -1.49 -5.34
CA LEU A 57 -11.79 -0.28 -5.47
C LEU A 57 -12.59 0.93 -4.95
N PRO A 58 -12.12 1.64 -3.91
CA PRO A 58 -12.82 2.83 -3.42
C PRO A 58 -12.68 3.97 -4.44
N PRO A 59 -13.62 4.94 -4.47
CA PRO A 59 -13.43 6.16 -5.23
C PRO A 59 -12.13 6.83 -4.76
N SER A 60 -11.23 7.10 -5.71
CA SER A 60 -9.92 7.69 -5.46
C SER A 60 -9.90 9.14 -5.96
N PRO A 61 -9.31 10.08 -5.21
CA PRO A 61 -9.20 11.47 -5.65
C PRO A 61 -8.40 11.59 -6.96
N LYS A 62 -8.70 12.61 -7.76
CA LYS A 62 -7.98 12.82 -9.02
C LYS A 62 -6.57 13.35 -8.76
N PRO A 63 -5.56 12.95 -9.54
CA PRO A 63 -4.20 13.48 -9.40
C PRO A 63 -4.15 15.00 -9.47
N LEU A 64 -4.87 15.61 -10.41
CA LEU A 64 -4.88 17.07 -10.56
C LEU A 64 -5.53 17.79 -9.37
N GLU A 65 -6.56 17.20 -8.75
CA GLU A 65 -7.15 17.75 -7.52
C GLU A 65 -6.15 17.70 -6.34
N ILE A 66 -5.36 16.63 -6.25
CA ILE A 66 -4.30 16.50 -5.24
C ILE A 66 -3.16 17.50 -5.51
N LEU A 67 -2.85 17.76 -6.79
CA LEU A 67 -1.85 18.74 -7.18
C LEU A 67 -2.24 20.15 -6.73
N GLU A 68 -3.50 20.52 -6.94
CA GLU A 68 -4.06 21.79 -6.48
C GLU A 68 -4.15 21.88 -4.94
N ARG A 69 -4.54 20.79 -4.29
CA ARG A 69 -4.78 20.74 -2.84
C ARG A 69 -4.25 19.45 -2.21
N ARG A 70 -3.02 19.52 -1.71
CA ARG A 70 -2.29 18.38 -1.11
C ARG A 70 -3.02 17.75 0.09
N GLU A 71 -3.80 18.54 0.82
CA GLU A 71 -4.56 18.10 1.99
C GLU A 71 -5.58 17.01 1.65
N ILE A 72 -6.05 16.93 0.39
CA ILE A 72 -6.96 15.88 -0.07
C ILE A 72 -6.35 14.49 0.13
N ALA A 73 -5.06 14.35 -0.16
CA ALA A 73 -4.36 13.09 0.04
C ALA A 73 -4.27 12.73 1.52
N GLN A 74 -3.98 13.71 2.38
CA GLN A 74 -3.91 13.48 3.83
C GLN A 74 -5.27 13.05 4.41
N GLU A 75 -6.34 13.70 3.97
CA GLU A 75 -7.71 13.34 4.36
C GLU A 75 -8.07 11.94 3.88
N TYR A 76 -7.78 11.61 2.63
CA TYR A 76 -8.06 10.32 2.04
C TYR A 76 -7.27 9.18 2.71
N LEU A 77 -5.96 9.35 2.89
CA LEU A 77 -5.05 8.27 3.33
C LEU A 77 -5.12 8.06 4.84
N HIS A 78 -5.05 9.14 5.63
CA HIS A 78 -4.89 9.05 7.08
C HIS A 78 -6.20 9.24 7.84
N ARG A 79 -7.00 10.24 7.49
CA ARG A 79 -8.21 10.60 8.25
C ARG A 79 -9.37 9.65 7.97
N ASP A 80 -9.74 9.52 6.69
CA ASP A 80 -10.91 8.75 6.27
C ASP A 80 -10.60 7.29 5.96
N GLY A 81 -9.43 7.03 5.35
CA GLY A 81 -8.94 5.70 5.03
C GLY A 81 -8.26 4.99 6.20
N HIS A 82 -7.57 5.72 7.07
CA HIS A 82 -6.83 5.19 8.23
C HIS A 82 -5.82 4.08 7.87
N TYR A 83 -5.28 4.11 6.65
CA TYR A 83 -4.54 2.99 6.08
C TYR A 83 -3.26 2.66 6.85
N HIS A 84 -2.59 3.67 7.41
CA HIS A 84 -1.41 3.50 8.26
C HIS A 84 -1.60 2.49 9.41
N GLN A 85 -2.80 2.43 10.02
CA GLN A 85 -3.11 1.42 11.02
C GLN A 85 -3.69 0.14 10.42
N LEU A 86 -4.54 0.27 9.39
CA LEU A 86 -5.25 -0.86 8.80
C LEU A 86 -4.32 -1.89 8.17
N ARG A 87 -3.19 -1.46 7.58
CA ARG A 87 -2.16 -2.36 7.02
C ARG A 87 -1.57 -3.33 8.06
N SER A 88 -1.71 -3.04 9.36
CA SER A 88 -1.28 -3.94 10.44
C SER A 88 -2.39 -4.90 10.92
N ILE A 89 -3.61 -4.78 10.39
CA ILE A 89 -4.76 -5.59 10.79
C ILE A 89 -4.96 -6.73 9.80
N TRP A 90 -4.83 -7.97 10.28
CA TRP A 90 -4.94 -9.17 9.44
C TRP A 90 -6.19 -9.19 8.56
N PHE A 91 -7.39 -8.92 9.13
CA PHE A 91 -8.65 -8.86 8.37
C PHE A 91 -8.67 -7.83 7.25
N PHE A 92 -7.93 -6.72 7.39
CA PHE A 92 -7.77 -5.78 6.29
C PHE A 92 -6.86 -6.39 5.22
N THR A 93 -5.69 -6.88 5.63
CA THR A 93 -4.65 -7.37 4.71
C THR A 93 -5.11 -8.52 3.82
N ILE A 94 -5.86 -9.49 4.35
CA ILE A 94 -6.33 -10.66 3.57
C ILE A 94 -7.43 -10.32 2.55
N ARG A 95 -8.05 -9.15 2.69
CA ARG A 95 -9.15 -8.69 1.82
C ARG A 95 -8.73 -7.56 0.89
N ASP A 96 -7.55 -7.02 1.10
CA ASP A 96 -7.01 -5.97 0.25
C ASP A 96 -6.43 -6.56 -1.04
N THR A 97 -6.17 -5.72 -2.02
CA THR A 97 -5.72 -6.16 -3.35
C THR A 97 -4.56 -5.30 -3.85
N PRO A 98 -3.73 -5.83 -4.76
CA PRO A 98 -2.62 -5.06 -5.33
C PRO A 98 -3.10 -3.81 -6.04
N ILE A 99 -4.22 -3.86 -6.77
CA ILE A 99 -4.78 -2.68 -7.43
C ILE A 99 -5.20 -1.60 -6.42
N ARG A 100 -5.81 -1.96 -5.29
CA ARG A 100 -6.17 -0.98 -4.24
C ARG A 100 -4.94 -0.33 -3.62
N SER A 101 -3.90 -1.13 -3.38
CA SER A 101 -2.61 -0.64 -2.90
C SER A 101 -1.96 0.31 -3.90
N LEU A 102 -1.98 -0.02 -5.19
CA LEU A 102 -1.46 0.83 -6.26
C LEU A 102 -2.18 2.19 -6.32
N TYR A 103 -3.49 2.23 -6.14
CA TYR A 103 -4.24 3.49 -6.08
C TYR A 103 -3.90 4.33 -4.84
N ARG A 104 -3.70 3.73 -3.67
CA ARG A 104 -3.24 4.47 -2.48
C ARG A 104 -1.82 5.00 -2.68
N LEU A 105 -0.96 4.20 -3.30
CA LEU A 105 0.39 4.61 -3.66
C LEU A 105 0.34 5.77 -4.66
N CYS A 106 -0.57 5.75 -5.64
CA CYS A 106 -0.77 6.84 -6.59
C CYS A 106 -1.16 8.14 -5.89
N VAL A 107 -2.07 8.09 -4.92
CA VAL A 107 -2.44 9.27 -4.11
C VAL A 107 -1.23 9.81 -3.35
N SER A 108 -0.41 8.91 -2.77
CA SER A 108 0.80 9.27 -2.02
C SER A 108 1.86 9.91 -2.91
N VAL A 109 2.10 9.33 -4.10
CA VAL A 109 2.99 9.88 -5.14
C VAL A 109 2.49 11.22 -5.62
N CYS A 110 1.20 11.36 -5.92
CA CYS A 110 0.63 12.64 -6.33
C CYS A 110 0.91 13.68 -5.26
N ALA A 111 0.70 13.39 -3.98
CA ALA A 111 0.92 14.31 -2.86
C ALA A 111 2.39 14.58 -2.51
N GLN A 112 3.34 13.82 -3.10
CA GLN A 112 4.75 13.80 -2.72
C GLN A 112 4.95 13.48 -1.22
N ASP A 113 4.11 12.59 -0.68
CA ASP A 113 4.24 12.10 0.70
C ASP A 113 5.23 10.93 0.73
N HIS A 114 6.52 11.25 0.86
CA HIS A 114 7.60 10.26 0.83
C HIS A 114 7.47 9.17 1.89
N ASP A 115 6.99 9.50 3.09
CA ASP A 115 6.80 8.53 4.17
C ASP A 115 5.70 7.52 3.79
N GLU A 116 4.57 7.99 3.27
CA GLU A 116 3.50 7.10 2.85
C GLU A 116 3.86 6.31 1.58
N ILE A 117 4.61 6.91 0.64
CA ILE A 117 5.14 6.20 -0.53
C ILE A 117 5.99 5.01 -0.05
N MET A 118 6.90 5.24 0.88
CA MET A 118 7.74 4.18 1.47
C MET A 118 6.87 3.11 2.15
N LEU A 119 5.93 3.52 3.02
CA LEU A 119 5.10 2.59 3.81
C LEU A 119 4.17 1.74 2.94
N GLU A 120 3.52 2.32 1.94
CA GLU A 120 2.63 1.59 1.03
C GLU A 120 3.44 0.68 0.08
N SER A 121 4.63 1.08 -0.35
CA SER A 121 5.53 0.23 -1.14
C SER A 121 6.05 -0.96 -0.32
N GLN A 122 6.40 -0.76 0.95
CA GLN A 122 6.71 -1.84 1.91
C GLN A 122 5.55 -2.78 2.15
N TYR A 123 4.34 -2.23 2.25
CA TYR A 123 3.15 -3.04 2.36
C TYR A 123 2.95 -3.92 1.12
N PHE A 124 3.09 -3.35 -0.09
CA PHE A 124 3.01 -4.09 -1.35
C PHE A 124 4.07 -5.20 -1.42
N TRP A 125 5.33 -4.89 -1.12
CA TRP A 125 6.44 -5.85 -1.13
C TRP A 125 6.23 -7.05 -0.21
N ARG A 126 5.58 -6.85 0.95
CA ARG A 126 5.29 -7.92 1.92
C ARG A 126 4.23 -8.92 1.43
N HIS A 127 3.39 -8.55 0.48
CA HIS A 127 2.43 -9.47 -0.15
C HIS A 127 3.12 -10.23 -1.28
N LYS A 128 3.57 -11.45 -0.99
CA LYS A 128 4.27 -12.31 -1.97
C LYS A 128 3.37 -12.81 -3.11
N ASP A 129 2.06 -12.82 -2.87
CA ASP A 129 1.01 -13.21 -3.81
C ASP A 129 0.62 -12.08 -4.77
N TRP A 130 1.16 -10.87 -4.56
CA TRP A 130 0.88 -9.69 -5.39
C TRP A 130 1.96 -9.49 -6.45
N ALA A 131 2.06 -10.42 -7.39
CA ALA A 131 2.95 -10.28 -8.55
C ALA A 131 2.51 -9.08 -9.41
N ILE A 132 3.45 -8.24 -9.83
CA ILE A 132 3.11 -6.99 -10.54
C ILE A 132 2.46 -7.28 -11.90
N ARG A 133 2.90 -8.34 -12.58
CA ARG A 133 2.34 -8.80 -13.86
C ARG A 133 0.86 -9.19 -13.79
N ASP A 134 0.37 -9.56 -12.61
CA ASP A 134 -0.99 -10.07 -12.42
C ASP A 134 -1.97 -8.95 -12.01
N ILE A 135 -1.50 -7.69 -11.93
CA ILE A 135 -2.36 -6.53 -11.69
C ILE A 135 -3.26 -6.34 -12.92
N PRO A 136 -4.60 -6.43 -12.78
CA PRO A 136 -5.50 -6.26 -13.90
C PRO A 136 -5.47 -4.81 -14.41
N ASP A 137 -5.71 -4.62 -15.69
CA ASP A 137 -5.87 -3.30 -16.29
C ASP A 137 -7.06 -2.57 -15.62
N PRO A 138 -6.84 -1.43 -14.95
CA PRO A 138 -7.92 -0.68 -14.31
C PRO A 138 -8.82 0.06 -15.31
N GLN A 139 -8.38 0.27 -16.56
CA GLN A 139 -9.05 1.08 -17.57
C GLN A 139 -9.53 2.42 -16.99
N ASP A 140 -8.62 3.09 -16.27
CA ASP A 140 -9.01 4.24 -15.46
C ASP A 140 -9.49 5.40 -16.34
N PRO A 141 -10.68 5.99 -16.06
CA PRO A 141 -11.24 7.04 -16.89
C PRO A 141 -10.51 8.39 -16.76
N ASP A 142 -9.69 8.57 -15.73
CA ASP A 142 -8.85 9.76 -15.56
C ASP A 142 -7.49 9.50 -16.23
N PRO A 143 -7.16 10.19 -17.34
CA PRO A 143 -5.95 9.89 -18.11
C PRO A 143 -4.67 10.12 -17.29
N THR A 144 -4.64 11.16 -16.45
CA THR A 144 -3.51 11.45 -15.56
C THR A 144 -3.29 10.32 -14.57
N ARG A 145 -4.35 9.81 -13.94
CA ARG A 145 -4.24 8.67 -13.02
C ARG A 145 -3.85 7.41 -13.77
N TYR A 146 -4.39 7.17 -14.96
CA TYR A 146 -4.04 5.97 -15.71
C TYR A 146 -2.56 5.94 -16.11
N ALA A 147 -2.04 7.07 -16.60
CA ALA A 147 -0.62 7.26 -16.92
C ALA A 147 0.27 7.14 -15.67
N MET A 148 -0.18 7.65 -14.52
CA MET A 148 0.52 7.50 -13.24
C MET A 148 0.61 6.03 -12.83
N LEU A 149 -0.51 5.30 -12.82
CA LEU A 149 -0.57 3.87 -12.47
C LEU A 149 0.34 3.03 -13.38
N ALA A 150 0.32 3.28 -14.69
CA ALA A 150 1.17 2.59 -15.67
C ALA A 150 2.67 2.85 -15.43
N SER A 151 3.04 4.10 -15.12
CA SER A 151 4.43 4.46 -14.84
C SER A 151 4.91 3.89 -13.51
N MET A 152 4.02 3.83 -12.52
CA MET A 152 4.33 3.26 -11.20
C MET A 152 4.56 1.75 -11.27
N VAL A 153 3.74 0.99 -12.00
CA VAL A 153 3.96 -0.47 -12.10
C VAL A 153 5.28 -0.79 -12.80
N GLU A 154 5.71 0.04 -13.76
CA GLU A 154 7.02 -0.09 -14.40
C GLU A 154 8.16 0.21 -13.42
N GLU A 155 8.13 1.32 -12.67
CA GLU A 155 9.18 1.59 -11.67
C GLU A 155 9.17 0.59 -10.52
N LEU A 156 7.99 0.10 -10.10
CA LEU A 156 7.91 -0.94 -9.07
C LEU A 156 8.59 -2.24 -9.51
N VAL A 157 8.47 -2.61 -10.79
CA VAL A 157 9.21 -3.76 -11.35
C VAL A 157 10.71 -3.54 -11.23
N ASP A 158 11.21 -2.38 -11.64
CA ASP A 158 12.64 -2.06 -11.56
C ASP A 158 13.14 -2.04 -10.11
N ALA A 159 12.40 -1.39 -9.21
CA ALA A 159 12.72 -1.32 -7.79
C ALA A 159 12.70 -2.70 -7.12
N PHE A 160 11.73 -3.55 -7.46
CA PHE A 160 11.60 -4.87 -6.86
C PHE A 160 12.68 -5.82 -7.40
N ASN A 161 12.96 -5.79 -8.69
CA ASN A 161 14.03 -6.57 -9.30
C ASN A 161 15.41 -6.17 -8.79
N TYR A 162 15.64 -4.88 -8.55
CA TYR A 162 16.85 -4.42 -7.86
C TYR A 162 17.01 -5.10 -6.50
N LYS A 163 15.94 -5.14 -5.68
CA LYS A 163 15.95 -5.82 -4.37
C LYS A 163 16.15 -7.33 -4.48
N ILE A 164 15.50 -7.99 -5.44
CA ILE A 164 15.69 -9.42 -5.71
C ILE A 164 17.16 -9.69 -6.07
N GLY A 165 17.77 -8.83 -6.88
CA GLY A 165 19.19 -8.87 -7.23
C GLY A 165 20.14 -8.69 -6.03
N LEU A 166 19.72 -7.96 -5.00
CA LEU A 166 20.42 -7.87 -3.71
C LEU A 166 20.23 -9.10 -2.81
N GLY A 167 19.44 -10.10 -3.24
CA GLY A 167 19.15 -11.31 -2.47
C GLY A 167 17.97 -11.18 -1.50
N LEU A 168 17.23 -10.06 -1.54
CA LEU A 168 16.02 -9.90 -0.73
C LEU A 168 14.86 -10.72 -1.34
N ARG A 169 13.89 -11.09 -0.49
CA ARG A 169 12.72 -11.89 -0.87
C ARG A 169 11.42 -11.21 -0.44
N ARG A 170 10.36 -11.35 -1.25
CA ARG A 170 9.04 -10.79 -0.92
C ARG A 170 8.38 -11.61 0.18
N GLY A 171 7.68 -10.92 1.08
CA GLY A 171 6.93 -11.56 2.19
C GLY A 171 7.76 -12.27 3.25
N VAL A 172 9.09 -12.27 3.14
CA VAL A 172 10.01 -12.83 4.14
C VAL A 172 10.71 -11.67 4.86
N ALA A 173 10.80 -11.77 6.19
CA ALA A 173 11.55 -10.80 6.96
C ALA A 173 13.06 -10.96 6.70
N VAL A 174 13.78 -9.86 6.50
CA VAL A 174 15.21 -9.87 6.12
C VAL A 174 16.10 -10.68 7.08
N TYR A 175 15.72 -10.77 8.36
CA TYR A 175 16.47 -11.51 9.38
C TYR A 175 16.17 -13.01 9.42
N ASP A 176 15.19 -13.49 8.66
CA ASP A 176 14.83 -14.91 8.61
C ASP A 176 15.69 -15.65 7.58
N SER A 177 16.97 -15.81 7.91
CA SER A 177 17.97 -16.41 7.01
C SER A 177 17.65 -17.84 6.59
N GLU A 178 16.95 -18.61 7.45
CA GLU A 178 16.52 -19.97 7.13
C GLU A 178 15.38 -19.97 6.11
N ALA A 179 14.39 -19.07 6.26
CA ALA A 179 13.33 -18.92 5.27
C ALA A 179 13.89 -18.49 3.91
N VAL A 180 14.84 -17.55 3.88
CA VAL A 180 15.48 -17.07 2.64
C VAL A 180 16.29 -18.18 1.97
N ALA A 181 17.02 -19.00 2.73
CA ALA A 181 17.86 -20.08 2.19
C ALA A 181 17.03 -21.24 1.60
N ASN A 182 15.83 -21.46 2.12
CA ASN A 182 14.94 -22.54 1.69
C ASN A 182 13.96 -22.11 0.58
N GLU A 183 13.88 -20.82 0.26
CA GLU A 183 13.00 -20.32 -0.80
C GLU A 183 13.69 -20.46 -2.16
N GLU A 184 13.03 -21.14 -3.10
CA GLU A 184 13.44 -21.13 -4.50
C GLU A 184 13.55 -19.68 -5.00
N SER A 185 14.44 -19.42 -5.96
CA SER A 185 14.59 -18.08 -6.53
C SER A 185 13.24 -17.55 -7.00
N GLN A 186 12.72 -16.52 -6.34
CA GLN A 186 11.49 -15.88 -6.78
C GLN A 186 11.68 -15.40 -8.23
N PRO A 187 10.65 -15.56 -9.09
CA PRO A 187 10.70 -15.07 -10.44
C PRO A 187 10.90 -13.56 -10.42
N VAL A 188 11.70 -13.07 -11.35
CA VAL A 188 11.87 -11.64 -11.63
C VAL A 188 10.48 -11.05 -11.88
N GLU A 189 10.21 -9.87 -11.30
CA GLU A 189 8.99 -9.13 -11.55
C GLU A 189 8.92 -8.70 -13.01
N VAL A 190 7.73 -8.78 -13.58
CA VAL A 190 7.46 -8.42 -14.97
C VAL A 190 6.33 -7.39 -14.97
N CYS A 191 6.43 -6.43 -15.88
CA CYS A 191 5.39 -5.41 -16.05
C CYS A 191 4.14 -6.05 -16.68
N PRO A 192 2.92 -5.70 -16.25
CA PRO A 192 1.71 -6.16 -16.92
C PRO A 192 1.60 -5.54 -18.32
N ASP A 193 1.08 -6.31 -19.28
CA ASP A 193 1.03 -5.91 -20.70
C ASP A 193 0.33 -4.55 -20.93
N TRP A 194 -0.73 -4.27 -20.16
CA TRP A 194 -1.52 -3.05 -20.29
C TRP A 194 -0.71 -1.78 -20.02
N ALA A 195 0.28 -1.82 -19.12
CA ALA A 195 1.03 -0.63 -18.75
C ALA A 195 1.76 -0.02 -19.94
N SER A 196 2.35 -0.88 -20.79
CA SER A 196 3.05 -0.46 -22.00
C SER A 196 2.15 0.22 -23.04
N GLN A 197 0.83 -0.05 -22.98
CA GLN A 197 -0.17 0.44 -23.93
C GLN A 197 -0.75 1.80 -23.51
N VAL A 198 -0.50 2.24 -22.27
CA VAL A 198 -1.04 3.51 -21.75
C VAL A 198 -0.27 4.69 -22.35
N PRO A 199 -0.95 5.60 -23.07
CA PRO A 199 -0.31 6.74 -23.69
C PRO A 199 0.18 7.76 -22.67
N GLY A 200 1.07 8.65 -23.11
CA GLY A 200 1.42 9.85 -22.35
C GLY A 200 0.33 10.90 -22.37
N LEU A 201 0.44 11.87 -21.46
CA LEU A 201 -0.45 13.03 -21.40
C LEU A 201 -0.12 14.05 -22.49
N ASP A 202 -1.10 14.82 -22.93
CA ASP A 202 -0.87 15.89 -23.91
C ASP A 202 0.03 17.00 -23.35
N ASP A 203 -0.21 17.37 -22.09
CA ASP A 203 0.55 18.40 -21.37
C ASP A 203 1.43 17.80 -20.28
N LEU A 204 2.57 18.46 -20.02
CA LEU A 204 3.45 18.10 -18.91
C LEU A 204 2.79 18.40 -17.57
N VAL A 205 2.64 17.38 -16.73
CA VAL A 205 2.12 17.53 -15.36
C VAL A 205 3.27 17.33 -14.36
N ASN A 206 3.61 18.39 -13.63
CA ASN A 206 4.66 18.37 -12.62
C ASN A 206 4.06 18.36 -11.21
N PHE A 207 4.32 17.29 -10.45
CA PHE A 207 3.94 17.15 -9.05
C PHE A 207 5.05 17.52 -8.08
N CYS A 208 6.27 17.76 -8.56
CA CYS A 208 7.42 18.16 -7.76
C CYS A 208 7.56 19.69 -7.67
N GLN A 209 8.56 20.17 -6.93
CA GLN A 209 8.93 21.59 -6.96
C GLN A 209 9.70 21.92 -8.26
N GLU A 210 9.76 23.20 -8.63
CA GLU A 210 10.48 23.62 -9.85
C GLU A 210 11.95 23.20 -9.81
N GLY A 211 12.40 22.45 -10.82
CA GLY A 211 13.79 22.02 -10.98
C GLY A 211 14.03 20.51 -10.85
N ASP A 212 13.04 19.74 -10.38
CA ASP A 212 13.17 18.29 -10.22
C ASP A 212 13.06 17.54 -11.56
N GLN A 213 13.91 16.53 -11.74
CA GLN A 213 13.86 15.64 -12.90
C GLN A 213 13.17 14.33 -12.52
N SER A 214 12.15 13.98 -13.29
CA SER A 214 11.46 12.70 -13.17
C SER A 214 12.32 11.56 -13.71
N ILE A 215 12.04 10.34 -13.29
CA ILE A 215 12.66 9.14 -13.87
C ILE A 215 12.06 8.81 -15.26
N PRO A 216 12.78 8.07 -16.14
CA PRO A 216 12.37 7.88 -17.54
C PRO A 216 10.97 7.32 -17.77
N VAL A 217 10.51 6.40 -16.90
CA VAL A 217 9.18 5.75 -17.04
C VAL A 217 8.00 6.70 -16.82
N PHE A 218 8.20 7.80 -16.09
CA PHE A 218 7.21 8.88 -15.94
C PHE A 218 7.41 9.97 -17.01
N GLN A 219 8.65 10.27 -17.39
CA GLN A 219 8.94 11.23 -18.47
C GLN A 219 8.29 10.82 -19.80
N LYS A 220 8.32 9.53 -20.14
CA LYS A 220 7.67 9.03 -21.36
C LYS A 220 6.15 9.26 -21.39
N ARG A 221 5.54 9.57 -20.25
CA ARG A 221 4.12 9.91 -20.11
C ARG A 221 3.86 11.38 -19.78
N ASN A 222 4.85 12.25 -19.93
CA ASN A 222 4.78 13.68 -19.62
C ASN A 222 4.42 13.95 -18.15
N ILE A 223 5.00 13.18 -17.23
CA ILE A 223 4.79 13.32 -15.77
C ILE A 223 6.13 13.56 -15.07
N ILE A 224 6.15 14.54 -14.16
CA ILE A 224 7.25 14.76 -13.21
C ILE A 224 6.78 14.45 -11.79
N VAL A 225 7.42 13.46 -11.17
CA VAL A 225 7.18 13.00 -9.79
C VAL A 225 8.50 12.50 -9.19
N ASP A 226 8.67 12.62 -7.88
CA ASP A 226 9.67 11.87 -7.14
C ASP A 226 9.06 10.57 -6.58
N VAL A 227 9.66 9.45 -6.96
CA VAL A 227 9.33 8.09 -6.51
C VAL A 227 10.54 7.36 -5.95
N SER A 228 11.58 8.09 -5.54
CA SER A 228 12.82 7.57 -4.94
C SER A 228 12.57 6.56 -3.80
N GLN A 229 11.48 6.74 -3.06
CA GLN A 229 11.08 5.89 -1.95
C GLN A 229 10.58 4.49 -2.36
N PHE A 230 10.30 4.23 -3.65
CA PHE A 230 10.00 2.86 -4.12
C PHE A 230 11.17 1.90 -3.92
N ARG A 231 12.40 2.40 -3.78
CA ARG A 231 13.58 1.55 -3.52
C ARG A 231 13.90 1.44 -2.03
N ASN A 232 13.32 2.30 -1.20
CA ASN A 232 13.55 2.37 0.24
C ASN A 232 12.60 1.44 1.03
N ILE A 233 12.52 0.19 0.58
CA ILE A 233 11.59 -0.83 1.08
C ILE A 233 12.31 -1.80 2.00
#